data_AF-A0A1Q3LEB9-F1
#
_entry.id   AF-A0A1Q3LEB9-F1
#
_cell.length_a   1.000
_cell.length_b   1.000
_cell.length_c   1.000
_cell.angle_alpha   90.00
_cell.angle_beta   90.00
_cell.angle_gamma   90.00
#
_symmetry.space_group_name_H-M   'P 1'
#
loop_
_entity.id
_entity.type
_entity.pdbx_description
1 polymer ?
#
loop_
_entity_poly.entity_id
_entity_poly.type
_entity_poly.pdbx_seq_one_letter_code
_entity_poly.pdbx_strand_id
1 'polypeptide(L)' 'MNITEDAAAMQLLDPSTARRIRERSGLTQVRVAAELDVTPYTVQRWESGTSRPRGGMRLRYARLLASLNAAIPAE' A
#
# COMPACT_ATOMS: atom_id res chain seq x y z
N MET A 1 16.82 -7.40 10.30
CA MET A 1 15.99 -7.63 9.09
C MET A 1 14.91 -8.62 9.49
N ASN A 2 13.75 -8.14 9.95
CA ASN A 2 12.70 -8.99 10.52
C ASN A 2 11.89 -9.64 9.41
N ILE A 3 12.27 -10.87 9.03
CA ILE A 3 11.67 -11.66 7.95
C ILE A 3 10.13 -11.79 8.11
N THR A 4 9.63 -11.77 9.35
CA THR A 4 8.21 -11.93 9.67
C THR A 4 7.36 -10.68 9.35
N GLU A 5 7.88 -9.48 9.61
CA GLU A 5 7.16 -8.22 9.34
C GLU A 5 7.03 -7.97 7.83
N ASP A 6 8.05 -8.36 7.05
CA ASP A 6 8.05 -8.21 5.60
C ASP A 6 6.98 -9.10 4.95
N ALA A 7 6.83 -10.33 5.43
CA ALA A 7 5.83 -11.28 4.91
C ALA A 7 4.38 -10.83 5.19
N ALA A 8 4.08 -10.33 6.38
CA ALA A 8 2.77 -9.77 6.70
C ALA A 8 2.48 -8.52 5.87
N ALA A 9 3.47 -7.64 5.70
CA ALA A 9 3.36 -6.45 4.87
C ALA A 9 3.15 -6.80 3.37
N MET A 10 3.70 -7.93 2.89
CA MET A 10 3.44 -8.41 1.53
C MET A 10 1.98 -8.85 1.32
N GLN A 11 1.25 -9.31 2.35
CA GLN A 11 -0.17 -9.62 2.22
C GLN A 11 -1.02 -8.36 2.02
N LEU A 12 -0.59 -7.23 2.58
CA LEU A 12 -1.26 -5.94 2.40
C LEU A 12 -1.17 -5.42 0.96
N LEU A 13 -0.21 -5.93 0.16
CA LEU A 13 -0.05 -5.59 -1.26
C LEU A 13 -1.10 -6.23 -2.16
N ASP A 14 -1.96 -7.10 -1.64
CA ASP A 14 -3.12 -7.57 -2.41
C ASP A 14 -3.92 -6.36 -2.91
N PRO A 15 -4.24 -6.27 -4.22
CA PRO A 15 -4.85 -5.07 -4.80
C PRO A 15 -6.12 -4.60 -4.07
N SER A 16 -6.98 -5.55 -3.68
CA SER A 16 -8.24 -5.26 -3.00
C SER A 16 -8.01 -4.82 -1.56
N THR A 17 -7.03 -5.43 -0.88
CA THR A 17 -6.67 -5.10 0.51
C THR A 17 -6.01 -3.72 0.58
N ALA A 18 -5.04 -3.45 -0.30
CA ALA A 18 -4.35 -2.17 -0.39
C ALA A 18 -5.33 -1.01 -0.61
N ARG A 19 -6.24 -1.18 -1.58
CA ARG A 19 -7.32 -0.22 -1.86
C ARG A 19 -8.18 0.03 -0.63
N ARG A 20 -8.63 -1.02 0.05
CA ARG A 20 -9.50 -0.92 1.23
C ARG A 20 -8.81 -0.17 2.37
N ILE A 21 -7.53 -0.43 2.61
CA ILE A 21 -6.74 0.28 3.64
C ILE A 21 -6.63 1.77 3.28
N ARG A 22 -6.33 2.09 2.02
CA ARG A 22 -6.28 3.48 1.56
C ARG A 22 -7.63 4.19 1.75
N GLU A 23 -8.73 3.54 1.38
CA GLU A 23 -10.07 4.13 1.49
C GLU A 23 -10.49 4.33 2.95
N ARG A 24 -10.24 3.35 3.82
CA ARG A 24 -10.54 3.45 5.27
C ARG A 24 -9.70 4.49 5.99
N SER A 25 -8.49 4.77 5.51
CA SER A 25 -7.64 5.85 6.03
C SER A 25 -7.99 7.24 5.46
N GLY A 26 -8.97 7.32 4.55
CA GLY A 26 -9.40 8.59 3.94
C GLY A 26 -8.40 9.18 2.93
N LEU A 27 -7.39 8.41 2.52
CA LEU A 27 -6.37 8.87 1.57
C LEU A 27 -6.81 8.69 0.12
N THR A 28 -6.40 9.64 -0.73
CA THR A 28 -6.56 9.53 -2.18
C THR A 28 -5.35 8.83 -2.80
N GLN A 29 -5.52 8.25 -4.00
CA GLN A 29 -4.40 7.68 -4.76
C GLN A 29 -3.31 8.73 -5.04
N VAL A 30 -3.68 10.01 -5.18
CA VAL A 30 -2.74 11.12 -5.38
C VAL A 30 -1.82 11.32 -4.18
N ARG A 31 -2.37 11.27 -2.96
CA ARG A 31 -1.58 11.41 -1.72
C ARG A 31 -0.61 10.25 -1.55
N VAL A 32 -1.08 9.01 -1.75
CA VAL A 32 -0.23 7.82 -1.71
C VAL A 32 0.87 7.88 -2.76
N ALA A 33 0.55 8.34 -3.97
CA ALA A 33 1.51 8.47 -5.05
C ALA A 33 2.60 9.51 -4.73
N ALA A 34 2.23 10.65 -4.14
CA ALA A 34 3.17 11.68 -3.73
C ALA A 34 4.16 11.19 -2.65
N GLU A 35 3.70 10.40 -1.68
CA GLU A 35 4.56 9.83 -0.63
C GLU A 35 5.56 8.80 -1.17
N LEU A 36 5.16 8.07 -2.21
CA LEU A 36 5.99 7.04 -2.84
C LEU A 36 6.84 7.57 -3.99
N ASP A 37 6.68 8.84 -4.37
CA ASP A 37 7.29 9.47 -5.54
C ASP A 37 6.96 8.71 -6.84
N VAL A 38 5.68 8.43 -7.05
CA VAL A 38 5.15 7.79 -8.27
C VAL A 38 3.94 8.56 -8.79
N THR A 39 3.41 8.14 -9.94
CA THR A 39 2.17 8.73 -10.47
C THR A 39 0.93 8.13 -9.81
N PRO A 40 -0.19 8.87 -9.68
CA PRO A 40 -1.46 8.32 -9.22
C PRO A 40 -1.94 7.14 -10.10
N TYR A 41 -1.63 7.18 -11.40
CA TYR A 41 -1.92 6.10 -12.34
C TYR A 41 -1.16 4.81 -12.01
N THR A 42 0.07 4.92 -11.51
CA THR A 42 0.85 3.77 -11.03
C THR A 42 0.17 3.11 -9.83
N VAL A 43 -0.30 3.90 -8.86
CA VAL A 43 -1.04 3.41 -7.68
C VAL A 43 -2.35 2.75 -8.11
N GLN A 44 -3.10 3.38 -9.02
CA GLN A 44 -4.32 2.81 -9.60
C GLN A 44 -4.06 1.42 -10.21
N ARG A 45 -3.00 1.25 -11.01
CA ARG A 45 -2.65 -0.04 -11.61
C ARG A 45 -2.24 -1.10 -10.57
N TRP A 46 -1.70 -0.69 -9.43
CA TRP A 46 -1.40 -1.61 -8.33
C TRP A 46 -2.69 -2.05 -7.62
N GLU A 47 -3.57 -1.11 -7.31
CA GLU A 47 -4.87 -1.37 -6.67
C GLU A 47 -5.86 -2.12 -7.58
N SER A 48 -5.71 -2.05 -8.89
CA SER A 48 -6.49 -2.84 -9.85
C SER A 48 -5.87 -4.21 -10.17
N GLY A 49 -4.66 -4.49 -9.68
CA GLY A 49 -3.91 -5.71 -9.99
C GLY A 49 -3.34 -5.78 -11.42
N THR A 50 -3.52 -4.73 -12.23
CA THR A 50 -2.99 -4.64 -13.59
C THR A 50 -1.45 -4.58 -13.62
N SER A 51 -0.83 -4.13 -12.54
CA SER A 51 0.62 -4.25 -12.33
C SER A 51 0.92 -4.43 -10.84
N ARG A 52 2.17 -4.78 -10.51
CA ARG A 52 2.62 -4.90 -9.12
C ARG A 52 3.88 -4.09 -8.89
N PRO A 53 4.07 -3.49 -7.70
CA PRO A 53 5.32 -2.84 -7.36
C PRO A 53 6.46 -3.86 -7.30
N ARG A 54 7.64 -3.43 -7.76
CA ARG A 54 8.85 -4.27 -7.85
C ARG A 54 9.98 -3.68 -7.02
N GLY A 55 10.93 -4.53 -6.62
CA GLY A 55 12.12 -4.12 -5.86
C GLY A 55 11.78 -3.33 -4.59
N GLY A 56 12.56 -2.28 -4.30
CA GLY A 56 12.37 -1.46 -3.11
C GLY A 56 11.01 -0.76 -3.02
N MET A 57 10.33 -0.52 -4.14
CA MET A 57 8.98 0.06 -4.14
C MET A 57 7.96 -0.86 -3.47
N ARG A 58 8.15 -2.18 -3.61
CA ARG A 58 7.29 -3.16 -2.95
C ARG A 58 7.31 -2.98 -1.44
N LEU A 59 8.51 -2.81 -0.89
CA LEU A 59 8.71 -2.64 0.54
C LEU A 59 8.20 -1.28 1.03
N ARG A 60 8.46 -0.20 0.28
CA ARG A 60 7.94 1.14 0.61
C ARG A 60 6.42 1.16 0.64
N TYR A 61 5.77 0.57 -0.38
CA TYR A 61 4.32 0.51 -0.43
C TYR A 61 3.73 -0.37 0.66
N ALA A 62 4.32 -1.53 0.92
CA ALA A 62 3.89 -2.43 2.00
C ALA A 62 3.96 -1.76 3.38
N ARG A 63 5.04 -1.02 3.66
CA ARG A 63 5.21 -0.26 4.91
C ARG A 63 4.20 0.88 5.03
N LEU A 64 3.95 1.61 3.95
CA LEU A 64 2.93 2.65 3.95
C LEU A 64 1.56 2.04 4.30
N LEU A 65 1.15 0.97 3.61
CA LEU A 65 -0.12 0.30 3.90
C LEU A 65 -0.18 -0.25 5.33
N ALA A 66 0.91 -0.80 5.87
CA ALA A 66 0.96 -1.25 7.26
C ALA A 66 0.73 -0.09 8.24
N SER A 67 1.36 1.07 8.01
CA SER A 67 1.18 2.26 8.84
C SER A 67 -0.26 2.80 8.79
N LEU A 68 -0.87 2.83 7.60
CA LEU A 68 -2.26 3.24 7.42
C LEU A 68 -3.21 2.26 8.10
N ASN A 69 -2.97 0.95 7.98
CA ASN A 69 -3.78 -0.08 8.60
C ASN A 69 -3.70 -0.02 10.14
N ALA A 70 -2.52 0.28 10.70
CA ALA A 70 -2.35 0.46 12.14
C ALA A 70 -3.02 1.73 12.68
N ALA A 71 -3.13 2.78 11.85
CA ALA A 71 -3.77 4.05 12.22
C ALA A 71 -5.30 4.02 12.13
N ILE A 72 -5.89 3.04 11.43
CA ILE A 72 -7.34 2.87 11.36
C ILE A 72 -7.81 2.20 12.67
N PRO A 73 -8.66 2.84 13.49
CA PRO A 73 -9.23 2.19 14.67
C PRO A 73 -10.06 0.97 14.25
N ALA A 74 -9.87 -0.14 14.98
CA ALA A 74 -10.80 -1.26 14.95
C ALA A 74 -12.03 -0.83 15.74
N GLU A 75 -13.10 -0.47 15.03
CA GLU A 75 -14.41 -0.24 15.63
C GLU A 75 -14.96 -1.51 16.29
#